data_AF-A0A1Q7A8E6-F1
#
_entry.id   AF-A0A1Q7A8E6-F1
#
_cell.length_a   1.000
_cell.length_b   1.000
_cell.length_c   1.000
_cell.angle_alpha   90.00
_cell.angle_beta   90.00
_cell.angle_gamma   90.00
#
_symmetry.space_group_name_H-M   'P 1'
#
loop_
_entity.id
_entity.type
_entity.pdbx_description
1 polymer ?
#
loop_
_entity_poly.entity_id
_entity_poly.type
_entity_poly.pdbx_seq_one_letter_code
_entity_poly.pdbx_strand_id
1 'polypeptide(L)'
;MTRKQFFRMARLKKTLGEYYQEKRAHYARGKADFYDNDLRKLFSDDPDLKNRPAAATFLRTIKPDLRAMVARWTGEYQYTIEQVLDDIIGRCRELKLRLVHSPERSKLDTIVMVTVQTMNYLHDGHHRVAL
;
A
#
# COMPACT_ATOMS: atom_id res chain seq x y z
N MET A 1 -44.03 33.77 24.36
CA MET A 1 -43.84 32.50 23.61
C MET A 1 -42.68 32.70 22.64
N THR A 2 -41.48 32.23 22.96
CA THR A 2 -40.28 32.50 22.15
C THR A 2 -39.72 31.18 21.62
N ARG A 3 -39.78 31.05 20.29
CA ARG A 3 -39.57 29.82 19.51
C ARG A 3 -38.07 29.47 19.52
N LYS A 4 -37.70 28.39 20.23
CA LYS A 4 -36.33 27.82 20.21
C LYS A 4 -36.03 27.28 18.80
N GLN A 5 -35.16 27.96 18.06
CA GLN A 5 -34.55 27.40 16.85
C GLN A 5 -33.50 26.35 17.28
N PHE A 6 -33.85 25.08 17.11
CA PHE A 6 -32.90 23.98 17.23
C PHE A 6 -31.98 23.99 16.02
N PHE A 7 -30.70 24.30 16.22
CA PHE A 7 -29.66 24.02 15.24
C PHE A 7 -29.57 22.50 15.04
N ARG A 8 -30.07 22.05 13.89
CA ARG A 8 -30.01 20.67 13.43
C ARG A 8 -28.54 20.34 13.15
N MET A 9 -27.88 19.74 14.13
CA MET A 9 -26.53 19.18 13.99
C MET A 9 -26.57 18.15 12.85
N ALA A 10 -26.04 18.51 11.69
CA ALA A 10 -25.79 17.56 10.62
C ALA A 10 -24.77 16.56 11.16
N ARG A 11 -25.27 15.41 11.62
CA ARG A 11 -24.48 14.30 12.14
C ARG A 11 -23.49 13.91 11.05
N LEU A 12 -22.22 14.30 11.23
CA LEU A 12 -21.10 13.93 10.37
C LEU A 12 -21.02 12.40 10.35
N LYS A 13 -21.59 11.78 9.29
CA LYS A 13 -21.59 10.33 9.05
C LYS A 13 -20.33 9.90 8.31
N LYS A 14 -19.18 10.43 8.69
CA LYS A 14 -17.91 9.94 8.16
C LYS A 14 -17.25 9.18 9.28
N THR A 15 -17.24 7.86 9.15
CA THR A 15 -16.44 7.02 10.04
C THR A 15 -14.97 7.43 9.90
N LEU A 16 -14.19 7.25 10.96
CA LEU A 16 -12.74 7.47 10.90
C LEU A 16 -12.11 6.70 9.71
N GLY A 17 -12.64 5.52 9.40
CA GLY A 17 -12.26 4.72 8.22
C GLY A 17 -12.50 5.46 6.90
N GLU A 18 -13.71 5.99 6.67
CA GLU A 18 -14.03 6.76 5.45
C GLU A 18 -13.25 8.07 5.37
N TYR A 19 -12.97 8.71 6.50
CA TYR A 19 -12.13 9.92 6.55
C TYR A 19 -10.69 9.62 6.12
N TYR A 20 -10.09 8.53 6.63
CA TYR A 20 -8.76 8.10 6.21
C TYR A 20 -8.75 7.54 4.77
N GLN A 21 -9.82 6.90 4.30
CA GLN A 21 -9.94 6.47 2.91
C GLN A 21 -9.88 7.64 1.94
N GLU A 22 -10.64 8.70 2.20
CA GLU A 22 -10.70 9.86 1.30
C GLU A 22 -9.41 10.68 1.36
N LYS A 23 -8.85 10.86 2.56
CA LYS A 23 -7.54 11.50 2.75
C LYS A 23 -6.45 10.75 1.98
N ARG A 24 -6.52 9.41 1.88
CA ARG A 24 -5.50 8.56 1.23
C ARG A 24 -5.71 8.34 -0.26
N ALA A 25 -6.95 8.26 -0.74
CA ALA A 25 -7.26 8.23 -2.18
C ALA A 25 -6.81 9.52 -2.91
N HIS A 26 -6.68 10.62 -2.17
CA HIS A 26 -6.04 11.84 -2.65
C HIS A 26 -4.52 11.68 -2.86
N TYR A 27 -3.83 10.86 -2.06
CA TYR A 27 -2.38 10.62 -2.17
C TYR A 27 -2.00 9.49 -3.15
N ALA A 28 -2.87 8.50 -3.36
CA ALA A 28 -2.64 7.40 -4.31
C ALA A 28 -2.53 7.89 -5.78
N ARG A 29 -3.21 9.00 -6.12
CA ARG A 29 -3.31 9.50 -7.50
C ARG A 29 -2.03 10.14 -8.07
N GLY A 30 -0.95 10.27 -7.30
CA GLY A 30 0.32 10.88 -7.75
C GLY A 30 1.60 10.11 -7.42
N LYS A 31 1.51 8.88 -6.90
CA LYS A 31 2.67 8.15 -6.31
C LYS A 31 3.04 6.83 -6.98
N ALA A 32 2.48 6.53 -8.16
CA ALA A 32 2.69 5.26 -8.86
C ALA A 32 4.18 4.96 -9.15
N ASP A 33 5.01 5.98 -9.37
CA ASP A 33 6.44 5.80 -9.66
C ASP A 33 7.33 5.69 -8.42
N PHE A 34 6.80 5.87 -7.21
CA PHE A 34 7.63 5.86 -5.98
C PHE A 34 8.21 4.48 -5.68
N TYR A 35 7.46 3.43 -5.99
CA TYR A 35 7.86 2.05 -5.70
C TYR A 35 8.81 1.48 -6.75
N ASP A 36 8.81 2.02 -7.96
CA ASP A 36 9.52 1.47 -9.12
C ASP A 36 11.01 1.22 -8.85
N ASN A 37 11.67 2.15 -8.17
CA ASN A 37 13.09 2.02 -7.85
C ASN A 37 13.37 0.86 -6.89
N ASP A 38 12.51 0.65 -5.90
CA ASP A 38 12.67 -0.46 -4.94
C ASP A 38 12.22 -1.78 -5.54
N LEU A 39 11.17 -1.75 -6.37
CA LEU A 39 10.71 -2.91 -7.14
C LEU A 39 11.79 -3.44 -8.07
N ARG A 40 12.56 -2.55 -8.73
CA ARG A 40 13.69 -2.92 -9.59
C ARG A 40 14.92 -3.43 -8.83
N LYS A 41 15.01 -3.20 -7.52
CA LYS A 41 16.05 -3.82 -6.67
C LYS A 41 15.68 -5.25 -6.27
N LEU A 42 14.38 -5.55 -6.16
CA LEU A 42 13.86 -6.85 -5.73
C LEU A 42 13.57 -7.80 -6.90
N PHE A 43 13.10 -7.23 -7.99
CA PHE A 43 12.68 -7.91 -9.20
C PHE A 43 13.36 -7.25 -10.39
N SER A 44 13.33 -7.92 -11.55
CA SER A 44 13.99 -7.41 -12.74
C SER A 44 13.15 -7.67 -13.99
N ASP A 45 13.20 -6.73 -14.93
CA ASP A 45 12.64 -6.82 -16.29
C ASP A 45 13.65 -7.35 -17.31
N ASP A 46 14.79 -7.89 -16.85
CA ASP A 46 15.84 -8.45 -17.70
C ASP A 46 15.25 -9.55 -18.63
N PRO A 47 15.44 -9.43 -19.96
CA PRO A 47 15.00 -10.44 -20.93
C PRO A 47 15.47 -11.86 -20.62
N ASP A 48 16.63 -12.04 -19.98
CA ASP A 48 17.18 -13.35 -19.62
C ASP A 48 16.34 -14.03 -18.52
N LEU A 49 15.55 -13.27 -17.77
CA LEU A 49 14.68 -13.76 -16.71
C LEU A 49 13.25 -14.03 -17.19
N LYS A 50 12.95 -13.97 -18.50
CA LYS A 50 11.60 -14.17 -19.06
C LYS A 50 10.92 -15.49 -18.65
N ASN A 51 11.71 -16.53 -18.41
CA ASN A 51 11.24 -17.86 -18.00
C ASN A 51 11.00 -17.96 -16.48
N ARG A 52 11.41 -16.95 -15.70
CA ARG A 52 11.20 -16.94 -14.26
C ARG A 52 9.78 -16.50 -13.90
N PRO A 53 9.30 -16.85 -12.70
CA PRO A 53 7.99 -16.45 -12.23
C PRO A 53 7.81 -14.93 -12.28
N ALA A 54 6.63 -14.49 -12.70
CA ALA A 54 6.27 -13.08 -12.68
C ALA A 54 6.12 -12.58 -11.23
N ALA A 55 6.71 -11.43 -10.93
CA ALA A 55 6.67 -10.81 -9.61
C ALA A 55 5.22 -10.57 -9.16
N ALA A 56 4.37 -10.06 -10.05
CA ALA A 56 2.96 -9.81 -9.76
C ALA A 56 2.18 -11.10 -9.41
N THR A 57 2.57 -12.26 -9.96
CA THR A 57 1.93 -13.54 -9.62
C THR A 57 2.41 -14.03 -8.26
N PHE A 58 3.72 -13.99 -8.03
CA PHE A 58 4.33 -14.33 -6.74
C PHE A 58 3.74 -13.51 -5.59
N LEU A 59 3.67 -12.18 -5.77
CA LEU A 59 3.13 -11.26 -4.77
C LEU A 59 1.65 -11.53 -4.46
N ARG A 60 0.82 -11.88 -5.45
CA ARG A 60 -0.57 -12.28 -5.22
C ARG A 60 -0.67 -13.51 -4.32
N THR A 61 0.20 -14.50 -4.54
CA THR A 61 0.22 -15.74 -3.75
C THR A 61 0.56 -15.46 -2.28
N ILE A 62 1.51 -14.55 -2.02
CA ILE A 62 1.93 -14.23 -0.64
C ILE A 62 1.18 -13.05 -0.01
N LYS A 63 0.29 -12.37 -0.76
CA LYS A 63 -0.45 -11.16 -0.30
C LYS A 63 -1.17 -11.36 1.04
N PRO A 64 -1.90 -12.48 1.29
CA PRO A 64 -2.61 -12.66 2.56
C PRO A 64 -1.65 -12.73 3.76
N ASP A 65 -0.56 -13.47 3.61
CA ASP A 65 0.49 -13.61 4.63
C ASP A 65 1.17 -12.27 4.90
N LEU A 66 1.57 -11.56 3.83
CA LEU A 66 2.19 -10.24 3.92
C LEU A 66 1.29 -9.26 4.66
N ARG A 67 0.00 -9.22 4.31
CA ARG A 67 -0.99 -8.36 4.97
C ARG A 67 -1.08 -8.65 6.46
N ALA A 68 -1.23 -9.93 6.83
CA ALA A 68 -1.35 -10.33 8.23
C ALA A 68 -0.08 -10.01 9.04
N MET A 69 1.09 -10.24 8.43
CA MET A 69 2.37 -9.98 9.07
C MET A 69 2.58 -8.48 9.26
N VAL A 70 2.48 -7.68 8.20
CA VAL A 70 2.72 -6.23 8.27
C VAL A 70 1.72 -5.55 9.21
N ALA A 71 0.44 -5.96 9.20
CA ALA A 71 -0.57 -5.42 10.11
C ALA A 71 -0.20 -5.66 11.58
N ARG A 72 0.31 -6.86 11.90
CA ARG A 72 0.75 -7.21 13.25
C ARG A 72 1.89 -6.32 13.74
N TRP A 73 2.87 -6.05 12.88
CA TRP A 73 4.08 -5.30 13.27
C TRP A 73 3.90 -3.79 13.25
N THR A 74 3.00 -3.27 12.41
CA THR A 74 2.77 -1.83 12.26
C THR A 74 1.59 -1.31 13.09
N GLY A 75 0.67 -2.19 13.52
CA GLY A 75 -0.57 -1.79 14.18
C GLY A 75 -1.60 -1.16 13.22
N GLU A 76 -1.34 -1.25 11.91
CA GLU A 76 -2.10 -0.56 10.88
C GLU A 76 -3.33 -1.32 10.40
N TYR A 77 -4.29 -0.56 9.87
CA TYR A 77 -5.51 -1.14 9.31
C TYR A 77 -5.17 -2.03 8.11
N GLN A 78 -5.63 -3.29 8.14
CA GLN A 78 -5.38 -4.29 7.08
C GLN A 78 -5.77 -3.79 5.68
N TYR A 79 -6.82 -2.98 5.58
CA TYR A 79 -7.28 -2.38 4.33
C TYR A 79 -6.22 -1.45 3.70
N THR A 80 -5.49 -0.69 4.50
CA THR A 80 -4.39 0.17 4.03
C THR A 80 -3.30 -0.66 3.38
N ILE A 81 -2.89 -1.72 4.07
CA ILE A 81 -1.82 -2.60 3.60
C ILE A 81 -2.27 -3.31 2.33
N GLU A 82 -3.55 -3.68 2.26
CA GLU A 82 -4.15 -4.26 1.07
C GLU A 82 -4.06 -3.33 -0.14
N GLN A 83 -4.37 -2.03 0.01
CA GLN A 83 -4.20 -1.04 -1.06
C GLN A 83 -2.74 -0.90 -1.51
N VAL A 84 -1.81 -0.77 -0.57
CA VAL A 84 -0.37 -0.66 -0.88
C VAL A 84 0.11 -1.90 -1.64
N LEU A 85 -0.32 -3.09 -1.22
CA LEU A 85 0.02 -4.34 -1.90
C LEU A 85 -0.59 -4.41 -3.30
N ASP A 86 -1.82 -3.94 -3.50
CA ASP A 86 -2.45 -3.90 -4.83
C ASP A 86 -1.73 -2.96 -5.78
N ASP A 87 -1.31 -1.79 -5.31
CA ASP A 87 -0.51 -0.83 -6.10
C ASP A 87 0.83 -1.44 -6.50
N ILE A 88 1.56 -2.04 -5.56
CA ILE A 88 2.83 -2.75 -5.81
C ILE A 88 2.63 -3.87 -6.84
N ILE A 89 1.57 -4.67 -6.72
CA ILE A 89 1.24 -5.75 -7.66
C ILE A 89 0.92 -5.18 -9.05
N GLY A 90 0.21 -4.06 -9.13
CA GLY A 90 -0.08 -3.34 -10.37
C GLY A 90 1.20 -2.90 -11.07
N ARG A 91 2.09 -2.20 -10.35
CA ARG A 91 3.40 -1.74 -10.88
C ARG A 91 4.28 -2.88 -11.34
N CYS A 92 4.40 -3.96 -10.56
CA CYS A 92 5.13 -5.16 -10.99
C CYS A 92 4.63 -5.74 -12.31
N ARG A 93 3.31 -5.68 -12.56
CA ARG A 93 2.71 -6.14 -13.82
C ARG A 93 3.02 -5.19 -14.97
N GLU A 94 2.86 -3.88 -14.75
CA GLU A 94 3.13 -2.84 -15.76
C GLU A 94 4.59 -2.86 -16.22
N LEU A 95 5.51 -2.99 -15.26
CA LEU A 95 6.95 -3.08 -15.50
C LEU A 95 7.41 -4.48 -15.94
N LYS A 96 6.50 -5.46 -16.03
CA LYS A 96 6.79 -6.86 -16.43
C LYS A 96 7.89 -7.54 -15.61
N LEU A 97 7.98 -7.20 -14.32
CA LEU A 97 9.04 -7.65 -13.44
C LEU A 97 8.97 -9.16 -13.14
N ARG A 98 10.15 -9.77 -13.01
CA ARG A 98 10.40 -11.19 -12.78
C ARG A 98 11.23 -11.41 -11.51
N LEU A 99 11.08 -12.60 -10.91
CA LEU A 99 11.87 -12.98 -9.73
C LEU A 99 13.36 -13.10 -10.04
N VAL A 100 14.20 -12.42 -9.26
CA VAL A 100 15.67 -12.51 -9.34
C VAL A 100 16.23 -13.62 -8.45
N HIS A 101 15.53 -13.94 -7.36
CA HIS A 101 15.96 -14.94 -6.38
C HIS A 101 14.92 -16.05 -6.20
N SER A 102 15.21 -17.04 -5.34
CA SER A 102 14.23 -18.07 -4.99
C SER A 102 12.96 -17.45 -4.37
N PRO A 103 11.81 -18.14 -4.41
CA PRO A 103 10.61 -17.68 -3.75
C PRO A 103 10.78 -17.38 -2.25
N GLU A 104 11.56 -18.18 -1.50
CA GLU A 104 11.78 -17.91 -0.07
C GLU A 104 12.55 -16.62 0.15
N ARG A 105 13.64 -16.42 -0.61
CA ARG A 105 14.45 -15.20 -0.50
C ARG A 105 13.65 -13.97 -0.91
N SER A 106 12.94 -14.06 -2.04
CA SER A 106 12.08 -13.00 -2.55
C SER A 106 10.98 -12.64 -1.56
N LYS A 107 10.46 -13.60 -0.78
CA LYS A 107 9.44 -13.35 0.26
C LYS A 107 10.01 -12.47 1.37
N LEU A 108 11.20 -12.79 1.87
CA LEU A 108 11.86 -12.01 2.93
C LEU A 108 12.15 -10.58 2.50
N ASP A 109 12.76 -10.41 1.32
CA ASP A 109 13.12 -9.08 0.82
C ASP A 109 11.85 -8.25 0.53
N THR A 110 10.77 -8.89 0.06
CA THR A 110 9.45 -8.26 -0.11
C THR A 110 8.86 -7.79 1.23
N ILE A 111 8.93 -8.61 2.29
CA ILE A 111 8.41 -8.22 3.63
C ILE A 111 9.10 -6.94 4.11
N VAL A 112 10.43 -6.87 3.98
CA VAL A 112 11.21 -5.70 4.37
C VAL A 112 10.77 -4.46 3.60
N MET A 113 10.71 -4.55 2.26
CA MET A 113 10.28 -3.42 1.43
C MET A 113 8.85 -2.99 1.75
N VAL A 114 7.88 -3.91 1.81
CA VAL A 114 6.48 -3.56 2.08
C VAL A 114 6.35 -2.92 3.47
N THR A 115 7.13 -3.36 4.46
CA THR A 115 7.11 -2.76 5.80
C THR A 115 7.62 -1.32 5.77
N VAL A 116 8.79 -1.08 5.16
CA VAL A 116 9.35 0.27 4.99
C VAL A 116 8.39 1.16 4.20
N GLN A 117 7.82 0.63 3.13
CA GLN A 117 6.92 1.37 2.25
C GLN A 117 5.58 1.67 2.91
N THR A 118 5.06 0.75 3.71
CA THR A 118 3.85 1.00 4.51
C THR A 118 4.12 2.12 5.52
N MET A 119 5.24 2.07 6.23
CA MET A 119 5.63 3.12 7.18
C MET A 119 5.87 4.47 6.51
N ASN A 120 6.56 4.52 5.37
CA ASN A 120 6.76 5.76 4.60
C ASN A 120 5.45 6.32 4.06
N TYR A 121 4.57 5.45 3.53
CA TYR A 121 3.24 5.82 3.05
C TYR A 121 2.36 6.41 4.16
N LEU A 122 2.57 5.99 5.41
CA LEU A 122 1.89 6.52 6.59
C LEU A 122 2.53 7.81 7.11
N HIS A 123 3.86 7.84 7.18
CA HIS A 123 4.63 8.96 7.73
C HIS A 123 4.50 10.23 6.88
N ASP A 124 4.42 10.08 5.55
CA ASP A 124 4.11 11.19 4.64
C ASP A 124 2.70 11.76 4.84
N GLY A 125 1.79 11.01 5.49
CA GLY A 125 0.46 11.47 5.87
C GLY A 125 0.41 12.39 7.11
N HIS A 126 1.48 12.42 7.91
CA HIS A 126 1.58 13.25 9.12
C HIS A 126 2.23 14.62 8.89
N HIS A 127 3.01 14.80 7.82
CA HIS A 127 3.79 16.02 7.59
C HIS A 127 3.02 17.19 6.94
N ARG A 128 1.70 17.10 6.75
CA ARG A 128 0.87 18.22 6.26
C ARG A 128 -0.42 18.45 7.08
N VAL A 129 -0.44 18.01 8.34
CA VAL A 129 -1.37 18.57 9.34
C VAL A 129 -0.55 19.23 10.45
N ALA A 130 0.40 20.06 10.04
CA ALA A 130 0.88 21.14 10.88
C ALA A 130 0.55 22.43 10.13
N LEU A 131 -0.19 23.29 10.83
CA LEU A 131 -0.75 24.60 10.47
C LEU A 131 -2.16 24.58 9.89
#